data_AF-A0A1F9QKY7-F1
#
_entry.id   AF-A0A1F9QKY7-F1
#
_cell.length_a   1.000
_cell.length_b   1.000
_cell.length_c   1.000
_cell.angle_alpha   90.00
_cell.angle_beta   90.00
_cell.angle_gamma   90.00
#
_symmetry.space_group_name_H-M   'P 1'
#
loop_
_entity.id
_entity.type
_entity.pdbx_description
1 polymer ?
#
loop_
_entity_poly.entity_id
_entity_poly.type
_entity_poly.pdbx_seq_one_letter_code
_entity_poly.pdbx_strand_id
1 'polypeptide(L)'
;MFLANLIIILTLLGAANAEAGGEKPYYFIAVQNGAYNFKGGEAQLAESYTALREMVKLANAQNVKLTLLFSAQYAVYIATDPARLAEFEGWKKTGHETGAYHQGPESRAWDGYSDLAGETLARARKESGASGSPQGHEAYFAALAPLSTEIKTGCMLTKADKQFLAVAPPYEICKPGAQEKTGAGNAGVNEFVTVSGPGRSKKLLSAFHPADKAGIEAAEKAFSGQLSGVYGAVFKSSPSEFGPFYAWLAFLKGLDPQGLRSRTVSAVAEGALLPEKRAAPAPAAKKQEQRPVQPPPELPKTELPRLKPIPSLYGEVGKQMYGPRTPIKKMEQRGRCGDGTCDAFERAHPGRCPRDCGN
;
A
#
# COMPACT_ATOMS: atom_id res chain seq x y z
N MET A 1 -67.45 26.60 -27.30
CA MET A 1 -66.08 26.72 -26.77
C MET A 1 -65.80 25.50 -25.92
N PHE A 2 -64.97 24.61 -26.44
CA PHE A 2 -64.52 23.36 -25.84
C PHE A 2 -63.39 23.64 -24.85
N LEU A 3 -63.38 22.96 -23.69
CA LEU A 3 -62.20 22.31 -23.11
C LEU A 3 -62.57 21.65 -21.77
N ALA A 4 -62.80 20.33 -21.84
CA ALA A 4 -62.86 19.45 -20.70
C ALA A 4 -61.42 19.06 -20.32
N ASN A 5 -60.99 19.42 -19.11
CA ASN A 5 -59.70 19.00 -18.55
C ASN A 5 -59.84 17.60 -17.95
N LEU A 6 -59.40 16.59 -18.71
CA LEU A 6 -59.25 15.21 -18.26
C LEU A 6 -57.84 15.04 -17.67
N ILE A 7 -57.73 15.04 -16.35
CA ILE A 7 -56.49 14.68 -15.64
C ILE A 7 -56.44 13.15 -15.56
N ILE A 8 -55.62 12.53 -16.40
CA ILE A 8 -55.31 11.09 -16.32
C ILE A 8 -54.16 10.92 -15.31
N ILE A 9 -54.49 10.48 -14.10
CA ILE A 9 -53.51 9.97 -13.13
C ILE A 9 -53.22 8.51 -13.52
N LEU A 10 -52.10 8.30 -14.20
CA LEU A 10 -51.60 6.97 -14.55
C LEU A 10 -50.77 6.43 -13.38
N THR A 11 -51.43 5.75 -12.43
CA THR A 11 -50.75 4.94 -11.41
C THR A 11 -50.20 3.66 -12.04
N LEU A 12 -48.93 3.71 -12.46
CA LEU A 12 -48.15 2.52 -12.81
C LEU A 12 -47.72 1.79 -11.52
N LEU A 13 -48.59 0.91 -11.03
CA LEU A 13 -48.22 -0.16 -10.09
C LEU A 13 -47.51 -1.27 -10.85
N GLY A 14 -46.26 -1.02 -11.21
CA GLY A 14 -45.32 -2.07 -11.60
C GLY A 14 -44.74 -2.69 -10.34
N ALA A 15 -45.38 -3.74 -9.82
CA ALA A 15 -44.76 -4.64 -8.85
C ALA A 15 -43.59 -5.36 -9.54
N ALA A 16 -42.40 -4.76 -9.51
CA ALA A 16 -41.18 -5.48 -9.77
C ALA A 16 -41.02 -6.50 -8.65
N ASN A 17 -41.03 -7.78 -9.01
CA ASN A 17 -40.55 -8.85 -8.16
C ASN A 17 -39.16 -8.48 -7.66
N ALA A 18 -39.07 -8.06 -6.40
CA ALA A 18 -37.80 -7.97 -5.70
C ALA A 18 -37.25 -9.38 -5.62
N GLU A 19 -36.30 -9.70 -6.49
CA GLU A 19 -35.42 -10.84 -6.26
C GLU A 19 -34.88 -10.71 -4.84
N ALA A 20 -34.89 -11.83 -4.12
CA ALA A 20 -34.28 -11.97 -2.81
C ALA A 20 -32.75 -11.87 -2.91
N GLY A 21 -32.25 -10.69 -3.26
CA GLY A 21 -30.84 -10.30 -3.17
C GLY A 21 -30.69 -9.41 -1.95
N GLY A 22 -30.06 -9.93 -0.89
CA GLY A 22 -29.66 -9.11 0.25
C GLY A 22 -28.88 -7.88 -0.22
N GLU A 23 -28.96 -6.78 0.53
CA GLU A 23 -28.19 -5.58 0.23
C GLU A 23 -26.69 -5.93 0.12
N LYS A 24 -26.10 -5.79 -1.08
CA LYS A 24 -24.66 -6.04 -1.31
C LYS A 24 -23.78 -5.30 -0.28
N PRO A 25 -22.58 -5.79 0.07
CA PRO A 25 -21.74 -5.08 1.05
C PRO A 25 -21.36 -3.66 0.57
N TYR A 26 -21.16 -2.75 1.52
CA TYR A 26 -20.46 -1.49 1.30
C TYR A 26 -18.98 -1.75 1.03
N TYR A 27 -18.26 -0.77 0.51
CA TYR A 27 -16.80 -0.88 0.37
C TYR A 27 -16.09 0.45 0.55
N PHE A 28 -14.81 0.36 0.91
CA PHE A 28 -13.87 1.46 0.78
C PHE A 28 -12.63 1.00 0.01
N ILE A 29 -12.02 1.95 -0.69
CA ILE A 29 -10.75 1.76 -1.37
C ILE A 29 -9.78 2.80 -0.83
N ALA A 30 -8.66 2.34 -0.27
CA ALA A 30 -7.57 3.19 0.15
C ALA A 30 -6.41 3.12 -0.85
N VAL A 31 -5.79 4.27 -1.12
CA VAL A 31 -4.60 4.35 -1.96
C VAL A 31 -3.44 4.86 -1.11
N GLN A 32 -2.43 4.01 -0.91
CA GLN A 32 -1.19 4.32 -0.21
C GLN A 32 -0.23 5.04 -1.16
N ASN A 33 0.05 6.31 -0.87
CA ASN A 33 0.96 7.16 -1.60
C ASN A 33 2.28 7.23 -0.80
N GLY A 34 3.12 6.21 -1.03
CA GLY A 34 4.31 5.91 -0.25
C GLY A 34 5.44 6.93 -0.34
N ALA A 35 6.46 6.73 0.50
CA ALA A 35 7.68 7.52 0.46
C ALA A 35 8.68 6.93 -0.55
N TYR A 36 9.34 7.82 -1.27
CA TYR A 36 10.41 7.55 -2.22
C TYR A 36 11.71 8.22 -1.75
N ASN A 37 12.03 8.05 -0.46
CA ASN A 37 13.18 8.67 0.19
C ASN A 37 14.47 7.87 -0.05
N PHE A 38 14.86 7.74 -1.31
CA PHE A 38 16.09 7.08 -1.75
C PHE A 38 16.59 7.69 -3.06
N LYS A 39 17.84 7.37 -3.44
CA LYS A 39 18.45 7.87 -4.67
C LYS A 39 17.63 7.45 -5.90
N GLY A 40 17.16 8.43 -6.68
CA GLY A 40 16.28 8.20 -7.84
C GLY A 40 14.79 8.12 -7.50
N GLY A 41 14.42 8.29 -6.23
CA GLY A 41 13.03 8.24 -5.79
C GLY A 41 12.14 9.35 -6.33
N GLU A 42 12.68 10.52 -6.69
CA GLU A 42 11.91 11.63 -7.27
C GLU A 42 11.25 11.26 -8.60
N ALA A 43 11.95 10.54 -9.47
CA ALA A 43 11.39 10.06 -10.74
C ALA A 43 10.25 9.06 -10.49
N GLN A 44 10.45 8.13 -9.54
CA GLN A 44 9.42 7.17 -9.17
C GLN A 44 8.22 7.83 -8.48
N LEU A 45 8.43 8.90 -7.72
CA LEU A 45 7.36 9.72 -7.14
C LEU A 45 6.51 10.39 -8.23
N ALA A 46 7.14 10.91 -9.29
CA ALA A 46 6.43 11.50 -10.42
C ALA A 46 5.62 10.46 -11.23
N GLU A 47 6.20 9.27 -11.46
CA GLU A 47 5.49 8.15 -12.08
C GLU A 47 4.31 7.68 -11.22
N SER A 48 4.53 7.58 -9.91
CA SER A 48 3.52 7.23 -8.92
C SER A 48 2.37 8.25 -8.88
N TYR A 49 2.70 9.54 -9.00
CA TYR A 49 1.70 10.59 -9.13
C TYR A 49 0.89 10.48 -10.41
N THR A 50 1.53 10.13 -11.53
CA THR A 50 0.81 9.87 -12.78
C THR A 50 -0.18 8.71 -12.64
N ALA A 51 0.23 7.61 -11.99
CA ALA A 51 -0.66 6.50 -11.69
C ALA A 51 -1.81 6.92 -10.76
N LEU A 52 -1.54 7.70 -9.70
CA LEU A 52 -2.57 8.23 -8.82
C LEU A 52 -3.63 9.06 -9.56
N ARG A 53 -3.21 9.94 -10.47
CA ARG A 53 -4.12 10.77 -11.28
C ARG A 53 -5.09 9.91 -12.09
N GLU A 54 -4.58 8.88 -12.76
CA GLU A 54 -5.41 7.96 -13.54
C GLU A 54 -6.30 7.09 -12.63
N MET A 55 -5.83 6.66 -11.46
CA MET A 55 -6.65 5.94 -10.47
C MET A 55 -7.83 6.79 -10.01
N VAL A 56 -7.59 8.05 -9.66
CA VAL A 56 -8.62 9.02 -9.24
C VAL A 56 -9.62 9.27 -10.37
N LYS A 57 -9.13 9.47 -11.61
CA LYS A 57 -9.98 9.65 -12.80
C LYS A 57 -10.89 8.45 -13.04
N LEU A 58 -10.37 7.22 -12.94
CA LEU A 58 -11.16 5.99 -13.09
C LEU A 58 -12.22 5.85 -11.98
N ALA A 59 -11.86 6.16 -10.74
CA ALA A 59 -12.78 6.14 -9.62
C ALA A 59 -13.92 7.16 -9.81
N ASN A 60 -13.58 8.40 -10.19
CA ASN A 60 -14.55 9.45 -10.50
C ASN A 60 -15.51 9.07 -11.62
N ALA A 61 -15.02 8.42 -12.69
CA ALA A 61 -15.86 7.94 -13.78
C ALA A 61 -16.91 6.90 -13.36
N GLN A 62 -16.75 6.31 -12.17
CA GLN A 62 -17.67 5.32 -11.58
C GLN A 62 -18.31 5.84 -10.28
N ASN A 63 -18.14 7.13 -9.96
CA ASN A 63 -18.61 7.75 -8.72
C ASN A 63 -18.11 7.03 -7.44
N VAL A 64 -16.91 6.44 -7.53
CA VAL A 64 -16.24 5.75 -6.42
C VAL A 64 -15.39 6.73 -5.64
N LYS A 65 -15.60 6.77 -4.32
CA LYS A 65 -14.83 7.57 -3.37
C LYS A 65 -13.60 6.80 -2.93
N LEU A 66 -12.47 7.50 -2.85
CA LEU A 66 -11.19 6.94 -2.46
C LEU A 66 -10.74 7.58 -1.16
N THR A 67 -9.98 6.84 -0.36
CA THR A 67 -9.23 7.37 0.78
C THR A 67 -7.76 7.44 0.36
N LEU A 68 -7.25 8.65 0.15
CA LEU A 68 -5.89 8.90 -0.35
C LEU A 68 -4.96 9.10 0.85
N LEU A 69 -4.12 8.12 1.14
CA LEU A 69 -3.20 8.13 2.29
C LEU A 69 -1.83 8.63 1.82
N PHE A 70 -1.38 9.78 2.32
CA PHE A 70 -0.14 10.42 1.87
C PHE A 70 1.00 10.29 2.87
N SER A 71 2.18 9.94 2.37
CA SER A 71 3.43 10.23 3.07
C SER A 71 3.74 11.72 3.03
N ALA A 72 4.56 12.19 3.97
CA ALA A 72 4.97 13.59 4.03
C ALA A 72 5.66 14.06 2.73
N GLN A 73 6.54 13.24 2.15
CA GLN A 73 7.22 13.57 0.89
C GLN A 73 6.21 13.76 -0.27
N TYR A 74 5.21 12.88 -0.34
CA TYR A 74 4.19 12.96 -1.38
C TYR A 74 3.31 14.21 -1.21
N ALA A 75 2.97 14.56 0.03
CA ALA A 75 2.21 15.77 0.32
C ALA A 75 2.97 17.04 -0.05
N VAL A 76 4.25 17.13 0.30
CA VAL A 76 5.12 18.25 -0.11
C VAL A 76 5.25 18.31 -1.63
N TYR A 77 5.39 17.15 -2.30
CA TYR A 77 5.42 17.09 -3.74
C TYR A 77 4.17 17.74 -4.36
N ILE A 78 2.96 17.36 -3.92
CA ILE A 78 1.72 17.98 -4.41
C ILE A 78 1.66 19.48 -4.08
N ALA A 79 1.94 19.85 -2.83
CA ALA A 79 1.74 21.21 -2.32
C ALA A 79 2.70 22.25 -2.90
N THR A 80 3.88 21.83 -3.37
CA THR A 80 4.89 22.75 -3.93
C THR A 80 4.58 23.24 -5.34
N ASP A 81 3.58 22.66 -6.01
CA ASP A 81 3.18 23.03 -7.36
C ASP A 81 1.70 23.43 -7.38
N PRO A 82 1.39 24.69 -7.74
CA PRO A 82 0.02 25.19 -7.73
C PRO A 82 -0.96 24.38 -8.61
N ALA A 83 -0.50 23.82 -9.73
CA ALA A 83 -1.36 23.05 -10.61
C ALA A 83 -1.71 21.69 -9.98
N ARG A 84 -0.73 21.04 -9.34
CA ARG A 84 -0.94 19.77 -8.63
C ARG A 84 -1.81 19.95 -7.39
N LEU A 85 -1.61 21.04 -6.66
CA LEU A 85 -2.47 21.39 -5.53
C LEU A 85 -3.90 21.70 -5.98
N ALA A 86 -4.09 22.47 -7.06
CA ALA A 86 -5.42 22.75 -7.61
C ALA A 86 -6.14 21.48 -8.09
N GLU A 87 -5.41 20.56 -8.74
CA GLU A 87 -5.93 19.25 -9.12
C GLU A 87 -6.38 18.45 -7.90
N PHE A 88 -5.55 18.41 -6.85
CA PHE A 88 -5.88 17.75 -5.58
C PHE A 88 -7.11 18.35 -4.88
N GLU A 89 -7.26 19.68 -4.89
CA GLU A 89 -8.48 20.34 -4.41
C GLU A 89 -9.72 19.89 -5.19
N GLY A 90 -9.57 19.62 -6.49
CA GLY A 90 -10.60 18.99 -7.32
C GLY A 90 -11.00 17.61 -6.81
N TRP A 91 -10.04 16.78 -6.40
CA TRP A 91 -10.30 15.44 -5.87
C TRP A 91 -11.08 15.49 -4.55
N LYS A 92 -10.79 16.45 -3.67
CA LYS A 92 -11.58 16.64 -2.44
C LYS A 92 -13.03 17.00 -2.76
N LYS A 93 -13.26 17.84 -3.77
CA LYS A 93 -14.62 18.23 -4.20
C LYS A 93 -15.43 17.08 -4.78
N THR A 94 -14.78 16.06 -5.35
CA THR A 94 -15.45 14.83 -5.81
C THR A 94 -15.67 13.81 -4.69
N GLY A 95 -15.29 14.15 -3.45
CA GLY A 95 -15.57 13.34 -2.26
C GLY A 95 -14.48 12.33 -1.89
N HIS A 96 -13.27 12.47 -2.45
CA HIS A 96 -12.11 11.72 -1.98
C HIS A 96 -11.65 12.23 -0.60
N GLU A 97 -11.30 11.31 0.29
CA GLU A 97 -10.76 11.61 1.62
C GLU A 97 -9.25 11.75 1.57
N THR A 98 -8.70 12.66 2.38
CA THR A 98 -7.26 12.78 2.65
C THR A 98 -6.92 12.09 3.96
N GLY A 99 -5.91 11.22 3.94
CA GLY A 99 -5.39 10.55 5.12
C GLY A 99 -3.85 10.54 5.16
N ALA A 100 -3.30 10.03 6.25
CA ALA A 100 -1.86 9.94 6.47
C ALA A 100 -1.34 8.51 6.23
N TYR A 101 -0.19 8.39 5.60
CA TYR A 101 0.54 7.14 5.43
C TYR A 101 1.96 7.31 5.98
N HIS A 102 2.30 6.56 7.02
CA HIS A 102 3.61 6.62 7.65
C HIS A 102 4.27 5.26 7.55
N GLN A 103 5.54 5.25 7.16
CA GLN A 103 6.39 4.06 7.24
C GLN A 103 7.54 4.39 8.17
N GLY A 104 7.62 3.69 9.30
CA GLY A 104 8.61 3.95 10.34
C GLY A 104 10.04 3.51 9.99
N PRO A 105 11.01 3.80 10.88
CA PRO A 105 12.44 3.56 10.66
C PRO A 105 12.82 2.09 10.49
N GLU A 106 11.94 1.15 10.84
CA GLU A 106 12.14 -0.28 10.55
C GLU A 106 11.93 -0.66 9.07
N SER A 107 11.34 0.23 8.27
CA SER A 107 11.05 0.02 6.86
C SER A 107 12.22 0.46 5.99
N ARG A 108 12.48 -0.27 4.90
CA ARG A 108 13.39 0.20 3.83
C ARG A 108 12.85 1.45 3.11
N ALA A 109 11.54 1.65 3.16
CA ALA A 109 10.86 2.83 2.62
C ALA A 109 10.51 3.82 3.74
N TRP A 110 11.39 3.98 4.72
CA TRP A 110 11.20 4.96 5.80
C TRP A 110 11.02 6.37 5.22
N ASP A 111 10.00 7.06 5.69
CA ASP A 111 9.66 8.41 5.21
C ASP A 111 10.53 9.53 5.81
N GLY A 112 11.43 9.20 6.75
CA GLY A 112 12.34 10.15 7.40
C GLY A 112 11.81 10.72 8.71
N TYR A 113 10.62 10.33 9.15
CA TYR A 113 10.01 10.84 10.38
C TYR A 113 9.99 9.77 11.49
N SER A 114 10.31 10.17 12.71
CA SER A 114 10.24 9.36 13.92
C SER A 114 10.55 10.22 15.15
N ASP A 115 9.91 9.93 16.27
CA ASP A 115 10.27 10.47 17.59
C ASP A 115 11.38 9.66 18.27
N LEU A 116 11.80 8.53 17.67
CA LEU A 116 12.94 7.76 18.17
C LEU A 116 14.24 8.53 17.97
N ALA A 117 15.10 8.50 18.99
CA ALA A 117 16.40 9.15 18.98
C ALA A 117 17.55 8.19 19.35
N GLY A 118 18.77 8.60 19.02
CA GLY A 118 20.02 7.94 19.43
C GLY A 118 20.07 6.45 19.07
N GLU A 119 20.49 5.63 20.03
CA GLU A 119 20.61 4.18 19.86
C GLU A 119 19.29 3.47 19.56
N THR A 120 18.16 4.02 20.00
CA THR A 120 16.85 3.39 19.74
C THR A 120 16.48 3.52 18.27
N LEU A 121 16.70 4.69 17.67
CA LEU A 121 16.56 4.87 16.22
C LEU A 121 17.57 4.00 15.46
N ALA A 122 18.83 3.98 15.89
CA ALA A 122 19.86 3.17 15.24
C ALA A 122 19.51 1.68 15.24
N ARG A 123 18.95 1.16 16.34
CA ARG A 123 18.48 -0.23 16.44
C ARG A 123 17.24 -0.53 15.59
N ALA A 124 16.33 0.44 15.44
CA ALA A 124 15.13 0.26 14.64
C ALA A 124 15.46 0.09 13.14
N ARG A 125 16.50 0.78 12.66
CA ARG A 125 16.94 0.77 11.27
C ARG A 125 17.67 -0.52 10.92
N LYS A 126 16.91 -1.53 10.52
CA LYS A 126 17.44 -2.88 10.28
C LYS A 126 18.42 -2.97 9.10
N GLU A 127 18.40 -2.08 8.12
CA GLU A 127 19.39 -2.02 7.02
C GLU A 127 19.54 -0.58 6.48
N SER A 128 20.81 -0.15 6.37
CA SER A 128 21.44 0.94 5.60
C SER A 128 20.95 2.42 5.67
N GLY A 129 21.93 3.31 5.87
CA GLY A 129 22.27 4.32 4.85
C GLY A 129 21.70 5.74 4.97
N ALA A 130 20.45 5.95 5.39
CA ALA A 130 19.95 7.31 5.60
C ALA A 130 20.76 8.03 6.70
N SER A 131 21.40 9.15 6.37
CA SER A 131 22.13 9.96 7.34
C SER A 131 21.27 11.19 7.65
N GLY A 132 21.02 11.45 8.93
CA GLY A 132 20.20 12.58 9.37
C GLY A 132 19.48 12.31 10.68
N SER A 133 19.31 13.35 11.49
CA SER A 133 18.38 13.34 12.61
C SER A 133 16.95 13.26 12.06
N PRO A 134 16.12 12.33 12.53
CA PRO A 134 14.73 12.26 12.09
C PRO A 134 13.98 13.50 12.56
N GLN A 135 12.95 13.88 11.82
CA GLN A 135 11.98 14.84 12.32
C GLN A 135 10.86 14.10 13.05
N GLY A 136 10.33 14.68 14.12
CA GLY A 136 9.26 14.06 14.92
C GLY A 136 7.89 14.10 14.23
N HIS A 137 6.89 13.56 14.92
CA HIS A 137 5.51 13.52 14.43
C HIS A 137 4.90 14.91 14.15
N GLU A 138 5.28 15.95 14.90
CA GLU A 138 4.78 17.32 14.66
C GLU A 138 5.14 17.81 13.26
N ALA A 139 6.39 17.60 12.84
CA ALA A 139 6.86 17.96 11.51
C ALA A 139 6.21 17.10 10.42
N TYR A 140 5.96 15.82 10.71
CA TYR A 140 5.24 14.93 9.79
C TYR A 140 3.84 15.47 9.48
N PHE A 141 3.05 15.82 10.51
CA PHE A 141 1.72 16.37 10.29
C PHE A 141 1.75 17.79 9.72
N ALA A 142 2.75 18.59 10.05
CA ALA A 142 2.97 19.89 9.41
C ALA A 142 3.20 19.76 7.89
N ALA A 143 3.91 18.71 7.45
CA ALA A 143 4.11 18.43 6.02
C ALA A 143 2.81 18.00 5.30
N LEU A 144 1.84 17.43 6.02
CA LEU A 144 0.52 17.06 5.48
C LEU A 144 -0.49 18.22 5.48
N ALA A 145 -0.31 19.19 6.38
CA ALA A 145 -1.24 20.31 6.58
C ALA A 145 -1.62 21.09 5.31
N PRO A 146 -0.73 21.28 4.30
CA PRO A 146 -1.11 21.93 3.05
C PRO A 146 -2.21 21.18 2.26
N LEU A 147 -2.35 19.87 2.44
CA LEU A 147 -3.39 19.08 1.78
C LEU A 147 -4.69 19.05 2.61
N SER A 148 -4.56 18.85 3.92
CA SER A 148 -5.68 18.89 4.85
C SER A 148 -5.18 19.15 6.27
N THR A 149 -5.84 20.08 6.96
CA THR A 149 -5.61 20.36 8.39
C THR A 149 -6.32 19.35 9.30
N GLU A 150 -7.29 18.61 8.79
CA GLU A 150 -8.06 17.61 9.54
C GLU A 150 -7.82 16.22 8.93
N ILE A 151 -6.80 15.52 9.45
CA ILE A 151 -6.49 14.14 9.04
C ILE A 151 -7.15 13.18 10.04
N LYS A 152 -8.22 12.51 9.58
CA LYS A 152 -8.97 11.54 10.38
C LYS A 152 -8.55 10.10 10.17
N THR A 153 -8.04 9.80 8.99
CA THR A 153 -7.67 8.44 8.59
C THR A 153 -6.16 8.29 8.44
N GLY A 154 -5.63 7.16 8.90
CA GLY A 154 -4.23 6.80 8.89
C GLY A 154 -3.96 5.36 8.45
N CYS A 155 -2.72 5.16 8.04
CA CYS A 155 -2.06 3.87 8.03
C CYS A 155 -0.64 4.08 8.57
N MET A 156 -0.48 3.86 9.88
CA MET A 156 0.78 4.10 10.58
C MET A 156 1.59 2.80 10.73
N LEU A 157 2.49 2.55 9.78
CA LEU A 157 3.35 1.36 9.77
C LEU A 157 4.61 1.60 10.60
N THR A 158 4.46 1.69 11.91
CA THR A 158 5.57 1.58 12.86
C THR A 158 5.20 0.70 14.06
N LYS A 159 6.18 0.00 14.61
CA LYS A 159 6.08 -0.87 15.79
C LYS A 159 6.88 -0.34 16.97
N ALA A 160 7.99 0.33 16.69
CA ALA A 160 8.92 0.80 17.70
C ALA A 160 8.53 2.17 18.27
N ASP A 161 7.95 3.04 17.44
CA ASP A 161 7.68 4.43 17.80
C ASP A 161 6.29 4.63 18.42
N LYS A 162 6.20 4.34 19.72
CA LYS A 162 4.93 4.47 20.45
C LYS A 162 4.43 5.91 20.57
N GLN A 163 5.33 6.88 20.56
CA GLN A 163 4.97 8.30 20.65
C GLN A 163 4.30 8.73 19.35
N PHE A 164 4.91 8.37 18.21
CA PHE A 164 4.32 8.60 16.90
C PHE A 164 2.96 7.91 16.75
N LEU A 165 2.86 6.64 17.21
CA LEU A 165 1.57 5.94 17.22
C LEU A 165 0.55 6.60 18.14
N ALA A 166 0.92 7.29 19.22
CA ALA A 166 -0.04 7.91 20.13
C ALA A 166 -0.79 9.07 19.47
N VAL A 167 -0.15 9.77 18.53
CA VAL A 167 -0.73 10.90 17.78
C VAL A 167 -1.32 10.52 16.42
N ALA A 168 -1.29 9.23 16.09
CA ALA A 168 -1.88 8.72 14.86
C ALA A 168 -3.38 9.09 14.73
N PRO A 169 -3.89 9.20 13.49
CA PRO A 169 -5.29 9.50 13.25
C PRO A 169 -6.25 8.54 13.96
N PRO A 170 -7.47 8.99 14.30
CA PRO A 170 -8.43 8.16 15.04
C PRO A 170 -8.89 6.92 14.26
N TYR A 171 -8.85 6.94 12.93
CA TYR A 171 -9.27 5.82 12.07
C TYR A 171 -8.05 5.21 11.38
N GLU A 172 -7.78 3.94 11.64
CA GLU A 172 -6.64 3.23 11.07
C GLU A 172 -7.14 2.08 10.18
N ILE A 173 -6.44 1.84 9.07
CA ILE A 173 -6.67 0.65 8.23
C ILE A 173 -5.49 -0.32 8.23
N CYS A 174 -4.38 0.08 8.82
CA CYS A 174 -3.18 -0.74 8.93
C CYS A 174 -3.05 -1.23 10.37
N LYS A 175 -3.16 -2.53 10.56
CA LYS A 175 -3.06 -3.12 11.89
C LYS A 175 -1.59 -3.14 12.35
N PRO A 176 -1.23 -2.45 13.45
CA PRO A 176 0.12 -2.52 13.99
C PRO A 176 0.45 -3.97 14.37
N GLY A 177 1.51 -4.53 13.78
CA GLY A 177 1.98 -5.87 14.13
C GLY A 177 1.29 -7.05 13.46
N ALA A 178 0.25 -6.85 12.64
CA ALA A 178 -0.22 -7.92 11.76
C ALA A 178 0.73 -8.00 10.56
N GLN A 179 1.39 -9.14 10.37
CA GLN A 179 1.88 -9.47 9.03
C GLN A 179 0.63 -9.64 8.16
N GLU A 180 0.59 -8.94 7.03
CA GLU A 180 -0.28 -9.29 5.92
C GLU A 180 -0.07 -10.78 5.65
N LYS A 181 -0.99 -11.63 6.09
CA LYS A 181 -1.01 -13.01 5.64
C LYS A 181 -1.46 -12.95 4.19
N THR A 182 -0.50 -12.93 3.28
CA THR A 182 -0.73 -13.12 1.87
C THR A 182 -1.54 -14.41 1.69
N GLY A 183 -2.69 -14.32 1.01
CA GLY A 183 -3.48 -15.48 0.60
C GLY A 183 -4.84 -15.69 1.29
N ALA A 184 -5.30 -14.85 2.22
CA ALA A 184 -6.66 -14.92 2.75
C ALA A 184 -7.45 -13.64 2.40
N GLY A 185 -8.24 -13.68 1.32
CA GLY A 185 -9.09 -12.54 0.88
C GLY A 185 -10.04 -12.00 1.96
N ASN A 186 -10.31 -12.79 3.00
CA ASN A 186 -11.09 -12.36 4.18
C ASN A 186 -10.42 -11.23 4.99
N ALA A 187 -9.15 -10.89 4.74
CA ALA A 187 -8.48 -9.77 5.38
C ALA A 187 -9.11 -8.41 5.05
N GLY A 188 -9.98 -8.30 4.05
CA GLY A 188 -10.75 -7.08 3.74
C GLY A 188 -12.15 -7.05 4.35
N VAL A 189 -12.64 -8.16 4.91
CA VAL A 189 -14.04 -8.27 5.38
C VAL A 189 -14.18 -7.62 6.75
N ASN A 190 -15.11 -6.67 6.87
CA ASN A 190 -15.44 -5.99 8.12
C ASN A 190 -16.91 -6.21 8.47
N GLU A 191 -17.12 -6.92 9.58
CA GLU A 191 -18.44 -7.09 10.22
C GLU A 191 -18.64 -6.12 11.39
N PHE A 192 -17.56 -5.52 11.88
CA PHE A 192 -17.55 -4.55 12.97
C PHE A 192 -16.35 -3.61 12.85
N VAL A 193 -16.45 -2.44 13.45
CA VAL A 193 -15.32 -1.54 13.67
C VAL A 193 -14.64 -1.93 14.97
N THR A 194 -13.33 -2.21 14.93
CA THR A 194 -12.59 -2.56 16.15
C THR A 194 -12.20 -1.29 16.91
N VAL A 195 -12.62 -1.17 18.16
CA VAL A 195 -12.31 0.00 19.00
C VAL A 195 -11.24 -0.33 20.03
N SER A 196 -10.14 0.42 20.03
CA SER A 196 -8.98 0.18 20.91
C SER A 196 -8.71 1.35 21.87
N GLY A 197 -8.33 1.02 23.11
CA GLY A 197 -7.83 1.95 24.13
C GLY A 197 -8.92 2.60 25.02
N PRO A 198 -8.59 3.01 26.26
CA PRO A 198 -9.42 3.92 27.05
C PRO A 198 -9.17 5.38 26.62
N GLY A 199 -10.22 6.15 26.31
CA GLY A 199 -10.10 7.58 25.94
C GLY A 199 -10.45 7.87 24.47
N ARG A 200 -9.57 8.56 23.72
CA ARG A 200 -9.67 8.74 22.24
C ARG A 200 -9.60 7.36 21.57
N SER A 201 -10.75 6.72 21.53
CA SER A 201 -11.00 5.40 20.96
C SER A 201 -10.51 5.35 19.52
N LYS A 202 -9.41 4.63 19.28
CA LYS A 202 -8.97 4.36 17.91
C LYS A 202 -9.89 3.33 17.29
N LYS A 203 -10.39 3.62 16.09
CA LYS A 203 -11.21 2.72 15.31
C LYS A 203 -10.35 2.09 14.23
N LEU A 204 -10.40 0.77 14.13
CA LEU A 204 -9.64 -0.01 13.17
C LEU A 204 -10.59 -0.76 12.24
N LEU A 205 -10.35 -0.57 10.95
CA LEU A 205 -10.94 -1.35 9.86
C LEU A 205 -9.86 -2.22 9.22
N SER A 206 -10.25 -3.38 8.75
CA SER A 206 -9.39 -4.30 8.01
C SER A 206 -9.41 -3.96 6.52
N ALA A 207 -8.26 -3.99 5.87
CA ALA A 207 -8.12 -3.84 4.44
C ALA A 207 -7.24 -4.96 3.88
N PHE A 208 -7.58 -5.42 2.67
CA PHE A 208 -6.78 -6.40 1.93
C PHE A 208 -6.00 -5.70 0.81
N HIS A 209 -4.77 -6.15 0.55
CA HIS A 209 -3.92 -5.64 -0.52
C HIS A 209 -3.91 -6.62 -1.73
N PRO A 210 -4.84 -6.51 -2.68
CA PRO A 210 -4.88 -7.37 -3.86
C PRO A 210 -3.89 -6.87 -4.93
N ALA A 211 -2.60 -7.03 -4.67
CA ALA A 211 -1.52 -6.47 -5.49
C ALA A 211 -1.28 -7.19 -6.84
N ASP A 212 -1.92 -8.34 -7.05
CA ASP A 212 -1.74 -9.17 -8.25
C ASP A 212 -3.04 -9.87 -8.65
N LYS A 213 -3.00 -10.66 -9.73
CA LYS A 213 -4.17 -11.39 -10.24
C LYS A 213 -4.79 -12.31 -9.19
N ALA A 214 -3.98 -13.08 -8.46
CA ALA A 214 -4.50 -14.01 -7.45
C ALA A 214 -5.11 -13.25 -6.26
N GLY A 215 -4.53 -12.11 -5.89
CA GLY A 215 -5.09 -11.18 -4.93
C GLY A 215 -6.45 -10.65 -5.38
N ILE A 216 -6.58 -10.22 -6.63
CA ILE A 216 -7.87 -9.75 -7.17
C ILE A 216 -8.91 -10.86 -7.14
N GLU A 217 -8.60 -12.07 -7.62
CA GLU A 217 -9.52 -13.21 -7.56
C GLU A 217 -9.95 -13.55 -6.12
N ALA A 218 -9.03 -13.46 -5.16
CA ALA A 218 -9.34 -13.65 -3.75
C ALA A 218 -10.24 -12.55 -3.18
N ALA A 219 -10.03 -11.30 -3.58
CA ALA A 219 -10.84 -10.16 -3.18
C ALA A 219 -12.26 -10.25 -3.74
N GLU A 220 -12.39 -10.58 -5.04
CA GLU A 220 -13.68 -10.78 -5.72
C GLU A 220 -14.49 -11.89 -5.06
N LYS A 221 -13.83 -13.01 -4.74
CA LYS A 221 -14.47 -14.14 -4.04
C LYS A 221 -14.94 -13.75 -2.64
N ALA A 222 -14.10 -13.05 -1.87
CA ALA A 222 -14.46 -12.62 -0.52
C ALA A 222 -15.61 -11.61 -0.53
N PHE A 223 -15.58 -10.63 -1.43
CA PHE A 223 -16.64 -9.63 -1.60
C PHE A 223 -17.96 -10.26 -2.03
N SER A 224 -17.93 -11.14 -3.03
CA SER A 224 -19.13 -11.80 -3.56
C SER A 224 -19.78 -12.75 -2.55
N GLY A 225 -18.98 -13.31 -1.62
CA GLY A 225 -19.49 -14.15 -0.53
C GLY A 225 -20.12 -13.36 0.62
N GLN A 226 -20.01 -12.04 0.62
CA GLN A 226 -20.51 -11.20 1.71
C GLN A 226 -21.97 -10.81 1.48
N LEU A 227 -22.83 -11.05 2.46
CA LEU A 227 -24.24 -10.66 2.41
C LEU A 227 -24.52 -9.26 2.97
N SER A 228 -23.61 -8.73 3.81
CA SER A 228 -23.74 -7.43 4.47
C SER A 228 -22.38 -6.99 5.01
N GLY A 229 -22.26 -5.75 5.49
CA GLY A 229 -21.02 -5.21 6.08
C GLY A 229 -20.20 -4.39 5.08
N VAL A 230 -18.89 -4.30 5.31
CA VAL A 230 -17.98 -3.47 4.50
C VAL A 230 -16.75 -4.27 4.07
N TYR A 231 -16.37 -4.16 2.80
CA TYR A 231 -15.11 -4.70 2.30
C TYR A 231 -14.07 -3.58 2.10
N GLY A 232 -12.88 -3.75 2.65
CA GLY A 232 -11.75 -2.84 2.51
C GLY A 232 -10.71 -3.36 1.53
N ALA A 233 -10.37 -2.57 0.52
CA ALA A 233 -9.24 -2.81 -0.36
C ALA A 233 -8.21 -1.68 -0.23
N VAL A 234 -6.93 -2.03 -0.25
CA VAL A 234 -5.82 -1.07 -0.30
C VAL A 234 -4.95 -1.34 -1.51
N PHE A 235 -4.51 -0.28 -2.18
CA PHE A 235 -3.60 -0.30 -3.31
C PHE A 235 -2.50 0.72 -3.08
N LYS A 236 -1.37 0.57 -3.77
CA LYS A 236 -0.34 1.61 -3.86
C LYS A 236 -0.52 2.36 -5.16
N SER A 237 -0.21 3.65 -5.16
CA SER A 237 -0.24 4.48 -6.37
C SER A 237 0.92 4.19 -7.34
N SER A 238 1.33 2.94 -7.53
CA SER A 238 2.45 2.59 -8.43
C SER A 238 1.95 2.12 -9.80
N PRO A 239 2.76 2.27 -10.86
CA PRO A 239 2.45 1.70 -12.18
C PRO A 239 2.15 0.19 -12.13
N SER A 240 2.84 -0.56 -11.26
CA SER A 240 2.65 -2.01 -11.11
C SER A 240 1.29 -2.39 -10.53
N GLU A 241 0.68 -1.53 -9.71
CA GLU A 241 -0.61 -1.82 -9.06
C GLU A 241 -1.81 -1.17 -9.78
N PHE A 242 -1.55 -0.40 -10.83
CA PHE A 242 -2.62 0.18 -11.66
C PHE A 242 -3.52 -0.88 -12.30
N GLY A 243 -2.92 -1.97 -12.83
CA GLY A 243 -3.68 -3.08 -13.42
C GLY A 243 -4.62 -3.77 -12.42
N PRO A 244 -4.14 -4.24 -11.26
CA PRO A 244 -4.98 -4.76 -10.19
C PRO A 244 -6.07 -3.78 -9.73
N PHE A 245 -5.73 -2.50 -9.52
CA PHE A 245 -6.72 -1.46 -9.16
C PHE A 245 -7.83 -1.34 -10.22
N TYR A 246 -7.46 -1.30 -11.49
CA TYR A 246 -8.41 -1.24 -12.60
C TYR A 246 -9.32 -2.48 -12.62
N ALA A 247 -8.75 -3.68 -12.46
CA ALA A 247 -9.51 -4.92 -12.42
C ALA A 247 -10.53 -4.92 -11.27
N TRP A 248 -10.11 -4.46 -10.09
CA TRP A 248 -11.00 -4.32 -8.93
C TRP A 248 -12.15 -3.33 -9.17
N LEU A 249 -11.87 -2.16 -9.75
CA LEU A 249 -12.92 -1.21 -10.13
C LEU A 249 -13.86 -1.78 -11.18
N ALA A 250 -13.35 -2.50 -12.18
CA ALA A 250 -14.18 -3.11 -13.21
C ALA A 250 -15.14 -4.16 -12.62
N PHE A 251 -14.67 -4.97 -11.67
CA PHE A 251 -15.50 -5.89 -10.91
C PHE A 251 -16.58 -5.14 -10.11
N LEU A 252 -16.20 -4.11 -9.35
CA LEU A 252 -17.14 -3.31 -8.57
C LEU A 252 -18.19 -2.62 -9.44
N LYS A 253 -17.84 -2.12 -10.63
CA LYS A 253 -18.78 -1.53 -11.58
C LYS A 253 -19.91 -2.48 -11.98
N GLY A 254 -19.62 -3.77 -12.09
CA GLY A 254 -20.63 -4.79 -12.35
C GLY A 254 -21.62 -4.96 -11.18
N LEU A 255 -21.21 -4.62 -9.95
CA LEU A 255 -21.99 -4.83 -8.74
C LEU A 255 -22.66 -3.55 -8.20
N ASP A 256 -22.01 -2.40 -8.37
CA ASP A 256 -22.39 -1.07 -7.92
C ASP A 256 -22.09 -0.03 -9.02
N PRO A 257 -22.85 -0.03 -10.13
CA PRO A 257 -22.56 0.79 -11.32
C PRO A 257 -22.65 2.30 -11.09
N GLN A 258 -23.28 2.73 -9.99
CA GLN A 258 -23.48 4.13 -9.61
C GLN A 258 -22.58 4.57 -8.45
N GLY A 259 -21.71 3.69 -7.92
CA GLY A 259 -20.83 3.98 -6.79
C GLY A 259 -21.57 4.26 -5.47
N LEU A 260 -22.85 3.86 -5.35
CA LEU A 260 -23.68 4.20 -4.20
C LEU A 260 -23.23 3.51 -2.90
N ARG A 261 -22.50 2.39 -3.03
CA ARG A 261 -21.96 1.62 -1.90
C ARG A 261 -20.52 1.97 -1.58
N SER A 262 -19.89 2.85 -2.37
CA SER A 262 -18.56 3.38 -2.08
C SER A 262 -18.59 4.34 -0.89
N ARG A 263 -17.67 4.15 0.04
CA ARG A 263 -17.45 5.00 1.20
C ARG A 263 -15.96 5.26 1.37
N THR A 264 -15.62 6.39 1.98
CA THR A 264 -14.27 6.63 2.51
C THR A 264 -14.13 5.94 3.86
N VAL A 265 -12.91 5.81 4.36
CA VAL A 265 -12.65 5.13 5.65
C VAL A 265 -13.34 5.85 6.80
N SER A 266 -13.22 7.18 6.88
CA SER A 266 -13.94 7.95 7.90
C SER A 266 -15.45 7.83 7.77
N ALA A 267 -16.00 7.81 6.55
CA ALA A 267 -17.44 7.64 6.34
C ALA A 267 -17.93 6.28 6.84
N VAL A 268 -17.13 5.22 6.74
CA VAL A 268 -17.45 3.91 7.33
C VAL A 268 -17.37 3.96 8.87
N ALA A 269 -16.29 4.53 9.40
CA ALA A 269 -16.02 4.56 10.84
C ALA A 269 -16.97 5.49 11.62
N GLU A 270 -17.50 6.53 10.98
CA GLU A 270 -18.44 7.51 11.57
C GLU A 270 -19.90 7.20 11.22
N GLY A 271 -20.16 6.65 10.03
CA GLY A 271 -21.52 6.53 9.47
C GLY A 271 -22.39 5.41 10.02
N ALA A 272 -22.00 4.78 11.14
CA ALA A 272 -22.71 3.66 11.77
C ALA A 272 -23.07 2.49 10.80
N LEU A 273 -22.28 2.30 9.74
CA LEU A 273 -22.46 1.21 8.77
C LEU A 273 -22.11 -0.16 9.35
N LEU A 274 -21.35 -0.17 10.44
CA LEU A 274 -20.89 -1.36 11.13
C LEU A 274 -21.07 -1.16 12.64
N PRO A 275 -21.41 -2.22 13.40
CA PRO A 275 -21.38 -2.17 14.85
C PRO A 275 -19.94 -1.99 15.35
N GLU A 276 -19.78 -1.43 16.54
CA GLU A 276 -18.47 -1.30 17.18
C GLU A 276 -18.19 -2.50 18.11
N LYS A 277 -16.96 -3.01 18.06
CA LYS A 277 -16.49 -4.08 18.97
C LYS A 277 -15.21 -3.63 19.65
N ARG A 278 -15.21 -3.61 20.98
CA ARG A 278 -13.99 -3.31 21.74
C ARG A 278 -12.97 -4.43 21.57
N ALA A 279 -11.73 -4.05 21.29
CA ALA A 279 -10.61 -4.99 21.28
C ALA A 279 -10.46 -5.63 22.67
N ALA A 280 -10.23 -6.95 22.70
CA ALA A 280 -9.91 -7.61 23.94
C ALA A 280 -8.66 -6.96 24.57
N PRO A 281 -8.62 -6.77 25.90
CA PRO A 281 -7.42 -6.27 26.55
C PRO A 281 -6.26 -7.19 26.19
N ALA A 282 -5.13 -6.59 25.82
CA ALA A 282 -3.91 -7.37 25.54
C ALA A 282 -3.65 -8.27 26.77
N PRO A 283 -3.41 -9.58 26.59
CA PRO A 283 -3.10 -10.45 27.71
C PRO A 283 -1.94 -9.82 28.47
N ALA A 284 -2.13 -9.62 29.78
CA ALA A 284 -1.10 -9.04 30.64
C ALA A 284 0.21 -9.72 30.30
N ALA A 285 1.20 -8.94 29.84
CA ALA A 285 2.51 -9.47 29.51
C ALA A 285 2.95 -10.26 30.73
N LYS A 286 3.02 -11.60 30.60
CA LYS A 286 3.56 -12.44 31.67
C LYS A 286 4.91 -11.84 31.94
N LYS A 287 5.05 -11.21 33.12
CA LYS A 287 6.30 -10.71 33.65
C LYS A 287 7.24 -11.89 33.43
N GLN A 288 8.15 -11.78 32.46
CA GLN A 288 9.24 -12.74 32.36
C GLN A 288 9.99 -12.49 33.66
N GLU A 289 9.67 -13.29 34.66
CA GLU A 289 10.42 -13.43 35.87
C GLU A 289 11.84 -13.64 35.39
N GLN A 290 12.66 -12.60 35.56
CA GLN A 290 14.07 -12.67 35.25
C GLN A 290 14.58 -13.81 36.10
N ARG A 291 14.72 -15.00 35.49
CA ARG A 291 15.52 -16.05 36.07
C ARG A 291 16.87 -15.40 36.31
N PRO A 292 17.39 -15.41 37.55
CA PRO A 292 18.74 -14.92 37.79
C PRO A 292 19.65 -15.63 36.80
N VAL A 293 20.41 -14.84 36.05
CA VAL A 293 21.40 -15.34 35.11
C VAL A 293 22.37 -16.16 35.93
N GLN A 294 22.19 -17.48 35.93
CA GLN A 294 23.21 -18.37 36.43
C GLN A 294 24.42 -18.20 35.52
N PRO A 295 25.63 -18.01 36.06
CA PRO A 295 26.83 -18.04 35.25
C PRO A 295 26.88 -19.38 34.51
N PRO A 296 27.32 -19.39 33.24
CA PRO A 296 27.34 -20.60 32.45
C PRO A 296 28.18 -21.65 33.18
N PRO A 297 27.72 -22.92 33.27
CA PRO A 297 28.53 -23.97 33.85
C PRO A 297 29.82 -24.12 33.03
N GLU A 298 30.96 -24.08 33.71
CA GLU A 298 32.25 -24.41 33.11
C GLU A 298 32.15 -25.81 32.50
N LEU A 299 32.19 -25.87 31.17
CA LEU A 299 32.32 -27.11 30.44
C LEU A 299 33.69 -27.73 30.75
N PRO A 300 33.76 -29.04 31.05
CA PRO A 300 35.04 -29.73 31.15
C PRO A 300 35.77 -29.58 29.82
N LYS A 301 37.05 -29.20 29.88
CA LYS A 301 37.94 -29.16 28.72
C LYS A 301 38.23 -30.60 28.27
N THR A 302 37.31 -31.17 27.50
CA THR A 302 37.60 -32.36 26.71
C THR A 302 38.40 -31.92 25.51
N GLU A 303 39.69 -32.29 25.45
CA GLU A 303 40.51 -32.12 24.26
C GLU A 303 39.85 -32.86 23.10
N LEU A 304 39.28 -32.09 22.16
CA LEU A 304 38.75 -32.64 20.92
C LEU A 304 39.89 -33.36 20.18
N PRO A 305 39.71 -34.62 19.77
CA PRO A 305 40.73 -35.34 19.01
C PRO A 305 40.99 -34.58 17.71
N ARG A 306 42.26 -34.23 17.47
CA ARG A 306 42.71 -33.56 16.25
C ARG A 306 42.39 -34.45 15.05
N LEU A 307 41.35 -34.09 14.31
CA LEU A 307 41.02 -34.75 13.05
C LEU A 307 42.16 -34.50 12.05
N LYS A 308 42.65 -35.57 11.45
CA LYS A 308 43.65 -35.49 10.38
C LYS A 308 43.05 -34.73 9.19
N PRO A 309 43.83 -33.88 8.50
CA PRO A 309 43.35 -33.16 7.33
C PRO A 309 42.86 -34.14 6.27
N ILE A 310 41.59 -34.01 5.86
CA ILE A 310 41.08 -34.68 4.68
C ILE A 310 41.56 -33.88 3.47
N PRO A 311 42.27 -34.49 2.50
CA PRO A 311 42.66 -33.80 1.27
C PRO A 311 41.40 -33.27 0.58
N SER A 312 41.31 -31.96 0.37
CA SER A 312 40.17 -31.38 -0.33
C SER A 312 40.23 -31.77 -1.81
N LEU A 313 39.14 -32.33 -2.33
CA LEU A 313 38.93 -32.55 -3.76
C LEU A 313 38.73 -31.23 -4.55
N TYR A 314 38.62 -30.12 -3.84
CA TYR A 314 38.52 -28.77 -4.40
C TYR A 314 39.73 -27.99 -3.93
N GLY A 315 40.60 -27.61 -4.87
CA GLY A 315 41.98 -27.15 -4.63
C GLY A 315 42.15 -25.95 -3.67
N GLU A 316 43.41 -25.59 -3.47
CA GLU A 316 43.88 -24.56 -2.52
C GLU A 316 43.02 -23.28 -2.53
N VAL A 317 42.58 -22.88 -1.34
CA VAL A 317 41.84 -21.64 -1.10
C VAL A 317 42.74 -20.47 -1.50
N GLY A 318 42.36 -19.74 -2.54
CA GLY A 318 43.09 -18.57 -3.05
C GLY A 318 43.48 -18.65 -4.52
N LYS A 319 43.29 -19.79 -5.20
CA LYS A 319 43.43 -19.87 -6.66
C LYS A 319 42.06 -19.83 -7.33
N GLN A 320 41.87 -18.82 -8.17
CA GLN A 320 40.65 -18.62 -8.96
C GLN A 320 40.50 -19.77 -9.96
N MET A 321 39.60 -20.71 -9.69
CA MET A 321 39.29 -21.78 -10.64
C MET A 321 38.48 -21.20 -11.80
N TYR A 322 39.08 -21.20 -13.00
CA TYR A 322 38.33 -21.04 -14.24
C TYR A 322 37.45 -22.30 -14.42
N GLY A 323 36.13 -22.12 -14.26
CA GLY A 323 35.17 -23.18 -14.51
C GLY A 323 35.26 -23.71 -15.95
N PRO A 324 34.73 -24.93 -16.21
CA PRO A 324 34.74 -25.52 -17.54
C PRO A 324 34.07 -24.56 -18.52
N ARG A 325 34.80 -24.25 -19.61
CA ARG A 325 34.28 -23.50 -20.76
C ARG A 325 33.11 -24.28 -21.36
N THR A 326 31.90 -24.00 -20.91
CA THR A 326 30.72 -24.25 -21.74
C THR A 326 30.92 -23.46 -23.03
N PRO A 327 30.84 -24.09 -24.21
CA PRO A 327 30.88 -23.36 -25.46
C PRO A 327 29.72 -22.36 -25.43
N ILE A 328 30.05 -21.08 -25.39
CA ILE A 328 29.09 -19.99 -25.56
C ILE A 328 28.48 -20.25 -26.94
N LYS A 329 27.26 -20.82 -26.96
CA LYS A 329 26.41 -20.76 -28.15
C LYS A 329 26.42 -19.30 -28.55
N LYS A 330 26.89 -19.01 -29.77
CA LYS A 330 26.81 -17.69 -30.42
C LYS A 330 25.43 -17.12 -30.12
N MET A 331 25.37 -16.25 -29.12
CA MET A 331 24.20 -15.42 -28.88
C MET A 331 24.20 -14.52 -30.10
N GLU A 332 23.23 -14.74 -31.00
CA GLU A 332 23.08 -13.98 -32.23
C GLU A 332 23.20 -12.48 -31.86
N GLN A 333 24.15 -11.80 -32.49
CA GLN A 333 24.46 -10.39 -32.24
C GLN A 333 23.38 -9.45 -32.81
N ARG A 334 22.10 -9.84 -32.78
CA ARG A 334 21.01 -9.01 -33.27
C ARG A 334 20.86 -7.78 -32.38
N GLY A 335 20.94 -6.59 -32.97
CA GLY A 335 20.73 -5.31 -32.31
C GLY A 335 22.00 -4.61 -31.83
N ARG A 336 23.16 -4.89 -32.46
CA ARG A 336 24.39 -4.11 -32.27
C ARG A 336 24.86 -3.59 -33.62
N CYS A 337 25.31 -2.33 -33.66
CA CYS A 337 25.95 -1.78 -34.86
C CYS A 337 27.07 -2.72 -35.34
N GLY A 338 27.05 -3.08 -36.62
CA GLY A 338 27.96 -3.99 -37.30
C GLY A 338 27.41 -5.41 -37.50
N ASP A 339 26.13 -5.66 -37.18
CA ASP A 339 25.46 -6.94 -37.45
C ASP A 339 24.90 -7.06 -38.89
N GLY A 340 25.01 -6.00 -39.69
CA GLY A 340 24.60 -5.95 -41.09
C GLY A 340 23.10 -5.81 -41.31
N THR A 341 22.30 -5.54 -40.26
CA THR A 341 20.84 -5.41 -40.38
C THR A 341 20.35 -4.09 -39.76
N CYS A 342 19.88 -3.16 -40.60
CA CYS A 342 19.28 -1.91 -40.14
C CYS A 342 17.92 -2.11 -39.46
N ASP A 343 17.89 -2.23 -38.13
CA ASP A 343 16.67 -2.53 -37.38
C ASP A 343 15.79 -1.29 -37.08
N ALA A 344 14.67 -1.49 -36.37
CA ALA A 344 13.75 -0.38 -36.04
C ALA A 344 14.36 0.67 -35.11
N PHE A 345 15.26 0.25 -34.21
CA PHE A 345 15.93 1.15 -33.28
C PHE A 345 16.99 1.98 -34.00
N GLU A 346 17.75 1.37 -34.91
CA GLU A 346 18.77 2.06 -35.69
C GLU A 346 18.16 3.04 -36.70
N ARG A 347 17.02 2.70 -37.32
CA ARG A 347 16.23 3.63 -38.14
C ARG A 347 15.69 4.83 -37.36
N ALA A 348 15.39 4.66 -36.08
CA ALA A 348 14.92 5.75 -35.22
C ALA A 348 16.04 6.71 -34.78
N HIS A 349 17.31 6.37 -34.99
CA HIS A 349 18.47 7.16 -34.55
C HIS A 349 19.51 7.33 -35.68
N PRO A 350 19.27 8.21 -36.66
CA PRO A 350 20.18 8.44 -37.79
C PRO A 350 21.61 8.77 -37.32
N GLY A 351 22.60 8.07 -37.89
CA GLY A 351 24.02 8.29 -37.58
C GLY A 351 24.60 7.45 -36.43
N ARG A 352 23.79 6.68 -35.69
CA ARG A 352 24.32 5.79 -34.63
C ARG A 352 25.06 4.57 -35.18
N CYS A 353 24.53 3.94 -36.22
CA CYS A 353 25.12 2.76 -36.86
C CYS A 353 25.28 3.00 -38.37
N PRO A 354 26.24 3.85 -38.79
CA PRO A 354 26.42 4.19 -40.21
C PRO A 354 26.89 3.01 -41.06
N ARG A 355 27.34 1.90 -40.46
CA ARG A 355 27.70 0.68 -41.18
C ARG A 355 26.52 -0.17 -41.62
N ASP A 356 25.41 -0.17 -40.88
CA ASP A 356 24.26 -1.05 -41.14
C ASP A 356 23.11 -0.29 -41.81
N CYS A 357 22.92 1.00 -41.45
CA CYS A 357 21.87 1.86 -42.00
C CYS A 357 22.38 2.94 -42.97
N GLY A 358 23.68 2.94 -43.29
CA GLY A 358 24.28 3.95 -44.17
C GLY A 358 24.16 3.58 -45.64
N ASN A 359 23.25 4.26 -46.35
CA ASN A 359 23.40 4.62 -47.74
C ASN A 359 23.32 6.14 -47.87
#